data_AF-A0A7C1YSX5-F1
#
_entry.id   AF-A0A7C1YSX5-F1
#
_cell.length_a   1.000
_cell.length_b   1.000
_cell.length_c   1.000
_cell.angle_alpha   90.00
_cell.angle_beta   90.00
_cell.angle_gamma   90.00
#
_symmetry.space_group_name_H-M   'P 1'
#
loop_
_entity.id
_entity.type
_entity.pdbx_description
1 polymer ?
#
loop_
_entity_poly.entity_id
_entity_poly.type
_entity_poly.pdbx_seq_one_letter_code
_entity_poly.pdbx_strand_id
1 'polypeptide(L)'
;MGNGDFVKQRAAIYKFLSTLYRDEISKDLVLKLTDKDFVKRLQNFAKECTFSDLGKGAGKIAKYLGNTKIDTYKDLSYEYADLFLNAGKNPAFPYESVHVTGKPIVMQEPVFKIREIFHKAGVHKSKDYKDLDDHIAVELEFVQYLLDKGETDAAQEFINTHLINWIPEFHATLYFAATTDFYKGLSLLTQSFLFRDLYPDNEQYKNEIAKLSSVVEGLNLAGDYVTIAKGSREPEPEKTIPTHCYICGALCGQKATVRDGILIKTSGLKGDPKGGGAI
;
A
#
# COMPACT_ATOMS: atom_id res chain seq x y z
N MET A 1 -15.09 -4.53 -25.60
CA MET A 1 -13.65 -4.49 -25.26
C MET A 1 -13.13 -5.91 -25.19
N GLY A 2 -11.93 -6.19 -25.70
CA GLY A 2 -11.33 -7.53 -25.56
C GLY A 2 -10.90 -7.78 -24.12
N ASN A 3 -10.90 -9.03 -23.65
CA ASN A 3 -10.53 -9.36 -22.27
C ASN A 3 -9.14 -8.82 -21.87
N GLY A 4 -8.18 -8.84 -22.80
CA GLY A 4 -6.83 -8.30 -22.56
C GLY A 4 -6.73 -6.78 -22.44
N ASP A 5 -7.72 -6.03 -22.93
CA ASP A 5 -7.78 -4.56 -22.78
C ASP A 5 -8.22 -4.20 -21.35
N PHE A 6 -9.24 -4.90 -20.84
CA PHE A 6 -9.73 -4.70 -19.48
C PHE A 6 -8.68 -5.04 -18.41
N VAL A 7 -7.90 -6.10 -18.59
CA VAL A 7 -6.82 -6.47 -17.66
C VAL A 7 -5.77 -5.37 -17.55
N LYS A 8 -5.38 -4.76 -18.68
CA LYS A 8 -4.43 -3.63 -18.70
C LYS A 8 -5.00 -2.39 -18.01
N GLN A 9 -6.28 -2.10 -18.24
CA GLN A 9 -6.96 -0.97 -17.60
C GLN A 9 -7.00 -1.12 -16.07
N ARG A 10 -7.27 -2.34 -15.57
CA ARG A 10 -7.16 -2.66 -14.13
C ARG A 10 -5.74 -2.43 -13.61
N ALA A 11 -4.74 -2.99 -14.30
CA ALA A 11 -3.34 -2.83 -13.92
C ALA A 11 -2.91 -1.36 -13.84
N ALA A 12 -3.36 -0.51 -14.78
CA ALA A 12 -3.08 0.93 -14.77
C ALA A 12 -3.62 1.63 -13.50
N ILE A 13 -4.77 1.21 -12.98
CA ILE A 13 -5.35 1.79 -11.77
C ILE A 13 -4.61 1.29 -10.53
N TYR A 14 -4.28 0.00 -10.44
CA TYR A 14 -3.43 -0.53 -9.36
C TYR A 14 -2.08 0.19 -9.29
N LYS A 15 -1.45 0.43 -10.44
CA LYS A 15 -0.22 1.21 -10.56
C LYS A 15 -0.39 2.64 -10.04
N PHE A 16 -1.47 3.30 -10.42
CA PHE A 16 -1.79 4.65 -9.98
C PHE A 16 -1.95 4.71 -8.46
N LEU A 17 -2.76 3.82 -7.88
CA LEU A 17 -2.98 3.76 -6.43
C LEU A 17 -1.68 3.43 -5.68
N SER A 18 -0.93 2.42 -6.12
CA SER A 18 0.38 2.08 -5.55
C SER A 18 1.30 3.30 -5.55
N THR A 19 1.37 4.04 -6.66
CA THR A 19 2.21 5.24 -6.78
C THR A 19 1.84 6.32 -5.77
N LEU A 20 0.55 6.51 -5.47
CA LEU A 20 0.09 7.53 -4.53
C LEU A 20 0.27 7.16 -3.05
N TYR A 21 0.41 5.87 -2.74
CA TYR A 21 0.63 5.40 -1.37
C TYR A 21 2.10 5.14 -1.03
N ARG A 22 2.97 5.03 -2.03
CA ARG A 22 4.33 4.51 -1.88
C ARG A 22 5.27 5.40 -1.06
N ASP A 23 5.18 6.69 -1.27
CA ASP A 23 6.02 7.72 -0.65
C ASP A 23 5.34 9.08 -0.83
N GLU A 24 5.92 10.13 -0.27
CA GLU A 24 5.56 11.51 -0.56
C GLU A 24 5.51 11.75 -2.08
N ILE A 25 4.41 12.33 -2.55
CA ILE A 25 4.18 12.58 -3.98
C ILE A 25 5.24 13.56 -4.49
N SER A 26 6.07 13.11 -5.43
CA SER A 26 7.13 13.95 -5.99
C SER A 26 6.60 15.23 -6.64
N LYS A 27 7.42 16.29 -6.66
CA LYS A 27 7.05 17.57 -7.31
C LYS A 27 6.63 17.39 -8.76
N ASP A 28 7.30 16.52 -9.52
CA ASP A 28 6.95 16.22 -10.91
C ASP A 28 5.55 15.59 -11.01
N LEU A 29 5.23 14.65 -10.13
CA LEU A 29 3.92 14.02 -10.12
C LEU A 29 2.83 15.00 -9.66
N VAL A 30 3.10 15.88 -8.69
CA VAL A 30 2.17 16.95 -8.30
C VAL A 30 1.87 17.88 -9.49
N LEU A 31 2.86 18.24 -10.31
CA LEU A 31 2.64 19.04 -11.51
C LEU A 31 1.72 18.33 -12.52
N LYS A 32 1.90 17.02 -12.72
CA LYS A 32 1.04 16.22 -13.59
C LYS A 32 -0.38 16.06 -13.03
N LEU A 33 -0.51 15.86 -11.72
CA LEU A 33 -1.81 15.73 -11.03
C LEU A 33 -2.59 17.05 -11.00
N THR A 34 -1.90 18.19 -10.99
CA THR A 34 -2.51 19.53 -10.98
C THR A 34 -2.69 20.11 -12.38
N ASP A 35 -2.30 19.37 -13.43
CA ASP A 35 -2.57 19.74 -14.81
C ASP A 35 -4.07 19.92 -15.05
N LYS A 36 -4.43 21.00 -15.77
CA LYS A 36 -5.83 21.39 -15.97
C LYS A 36 -6.61 20.33 -16.73
N ASP A 37 -5.98 19.68 -17.70
CA ASP A 37 -6.65 18.66 -18.49
C ASP A 37 -6.82 17.37 -17.69
N PHE A 38 -5.82 16.97 -16.89
CA PHE A 38 -5.97 15.84 -15.96
C PHE A 38 -7.10 16.08 -14.96
N VAL A 39 -7.10 17.23 -14.28
CA VAL A 39 -8.13 17.60 -13.31
C VAL A 39 -9.52 17.60 -13.96
N LYS A 40 -9.66 18.19 -15.15
CA LYS A 40 -10.93 18.23 -15.88
C LYS A 40 -11.43 16.82 -16.24
N ARG A 41 -10.54 15.95 -16.72
CA ARG A 41 -10.88 14.55 -17.02
C ARG A 41 -11.34 13.79 -15.77
N LEU A 42 -10.63 13.95 -14.65
CA LEU A 42 -11.00 13.31 -13.39
C LEU A 42 -12.32 13.86 -12.82
N GLN A 43 -12.59 15.16 -12.96
CA GLN A 43 -13.87 15.77 -12.59
C GLN A 43 -15.03 15.25 -13.45
N ASN A 44 -14.83 15.07 -14.76
CA ASN A 44 -15.84 14.52 -15.64
C ASN A 44 -16.13 13.05 -15.29
N PHE A 45 -15.08 12.24 -15.09
CA PHE A 45 -15.24 10.88 -14.58
C PHE A 45 -16.06 10.87 -13.28
N ALA A 46 -15.71 11.71 -12.30
CA ALA A 46 -16.42 11.78 -11.03
C ALA A 46 -17.93 12.11 -11.16
N LYS A 47 -18.31 12.93 -12.15
CA LYS A 47 -19.71 13.31 -12.41
C LYS A 47 -20.49 12.23 -13.14
N GLU A 48 -19.83 11.53 -14.05
CA GLU A 48 -20.45 10.50 -14.90
C GLU A 48 -20.39 9.10 -14.27
N CYS A 49 -19.57 8.92 -13.24
CA CYS A 49 -19.38 7.64 -12.60
C CYS A 49 -20.67 7.15 -11.95
N THR A 50 -21.08 5.95 -12.33
CA THR A 50 -22.32 5.34 -11.85
C THR A 50 -22.21 4.78 -10.42
N PHE A 51 -20.98 4.49 -9.96
CA PHE A 51 -20.72 4.10 -8.56
C PHE A 51 -20.49 5.35 -7.71
N SER A 52 -21.47 5.68 -6.86
CA SER A 52 -21.48 6.94 -6.09
C SER A 52 -20.22 7.14 -5.23
N ASP A 53 -19.75 6.08 -4.58
CA ASP A 53 -18.56 6.07 -3.74
C ASP A 53 -17.27 6.24 -4.55
N LEU A 54 -17.13 5.53 -5.68
CA LEU A 54 -15.99 5.67 -6.59
C LEU A 54 -15.91 7.10 -7.16
N GLY A 55 -17.04 7.61 -7.66
CA GLY A 55 -17.16 8.97 -8.18
C GLY A 55 -16.90 10.03 -7.12
N LYS A 56 -17.38 9.85 -5.88
CA LYS A 56 -17.07 10.74 -4.75
C LYS A 56 -15.57 10.77 -4.42
N GLY A 57 -14.91 9.62 -4.42
CA GLY A 57 -13.46 9.51 -4.19
C GLY A 57 -12.68 10.32 -5.22
N ALA A 58 -12.93 10.05 -6.50
CA ALA A 58 -12.33 10.79 -7.62
C ALA A 58 -12.65 12.29 -7.57
N GLY A 59 -13.90 12.66 -7.26
CA GLY A 59 -14.34 14.05 -7.19
C GLY A 59 -13.66 14.85 -6.08
N LYS A 60 -13.40 14.22 -4.92
CA LYS A 60 -12.63 14.83 -3.83
C LYS A 60 -11.19 15.12 -4.25
N ILE A 61 -10.52 14.14 -4.86
CA ILE A 61 -9.17 14.31 -5.40
C ILE A 61 -9.15 15.44 -6.42
N ALA A 62 -10.06 15.41 -7.40
CA ALA A 62 -10.09 16.39 -8.48
C ALA A 62 -10.43 17.81 -8.00
N LYS A 63 -11.30 17.94 -6.98
CA LYS A 63 -11.62 19.23 -6.35
C LYS A 63 -10.43 19.80 -5.61
N TYR A 64 -9.68 18.97 -4.88
CA TYR A 64 -8.47 19.41 -4.19
C TYR A 64 -7.41 19.87 -5.20
N LEU A 65 -7.11 19.04 -6.19
CA LEU A 65 -6.09 19.32 -7.21
C LEU A 65 -6.43 20.54 -8.07
N GLY A 66 -7.71 20.76 -8.39
CA GLY A 66 -8.18 21.92 -9.16
C GLY A 66 -8.16 23.25 -8.41
N ASN A 67 -8.06 23.22 -7.07
CA ASN A 67 -7.89 24.41 -6.24
C ASN A 67 -6.40 24.62 -5.90
N THR A 68 -5.54 24.51 -6.93
CA THR A 68 -4.08 24.57 -6.76
C THR A 68 -3.67 25.86 -6.07
N LYS A 69 -2.92 25.73 -4.98
CA LYS A 69 -2.27 26.84 -4.28
C LYS A 69 -0.77 26.81 -4.59
N ILE A 70 -0.06 27.89 -4.28
CA ILE A 70 1.40 27.96 -4.40
C ILE A 70 2.10 26.80 -3.67
N ASP A 71 1.49 26.24 -2.63
CA ASP A 71 2.11 25.23 -1.76
C ASP A 71 1.51 23.82 -1.82
N THR A 72 0.75 23.46 -2.86
CA THR A 72 0.09 22.14 -2.95
C THR A 72 1.05 20.95 -2.76
N TYR A 73 2.30 21.05 -3.24
CA TYR A 73 3.31 20.02 -2.97
C TYR A 73 3.62 19.88 -1.47
N LYS A 74 3.86 20.99 -0.75
CA LYS A 74 4.16 20.92 0.68
C LYS A 74 2.94 20.47 1.48
N ASP A 75 1.74 20.93 1.12
CA ASP A 75 0.51 20.51 1.78
C ASP A 75 0.36 18.97 1.72
N LEU A 76 0.58 18.37 0.55
CA LEU A 76 0.51 16.92 0.36
C LEU A 76 1.65 16.16 1.06
N SER A 77 2.88 16.70 1.04
CA SER A 77 4.04 16.12 1.73
C SER A 77 3.88 16.13 3.25
N TYR A 78 3.48 17.26 3.83
CA TYR A 78 3.29 17.36 5.28
C TYR A 78 2.18 16.44 5.78
N GLU A 79 1.07 16.38 5.05
CA GLU A 79 0.00 15.48 5.43
C GLU A 79 0.36 14.00 5.21
N TYR A 80 1.16 13.68 4.17
CA TYR A 80 1.72 12.33 4.01
C TYR A 80 2.54 11.93 5.26
N ALA A 81 3.42 12.82 5.73
CA ALA A 81 4.21 12.57 6.92
C ALA A 81 3.33 12.40 8.18
N ASP A 82 2.30 13.23 8.33
CA ASP A 82 1.35 13.14 9.44
C ASP A 82 0.56 11.82 9.43
N LEU A 83 0.16 11.35 8.25
CA LEU A 83 -0.67 10.16 8.09
C LEU A 83 0.13 8.86 8.11
N PHE A 84 1.22 8.77 7.37
CA PHE A 84 1.90 7.50 7.09
C PHE A 84 3.26 7.37 7.77
N LEU A 85 3.91 8.49 8.12
CA LEU A 85 5.26 8.50 8.73
C LEU A 85 5.25 8.76 10.24
N ASN A 86 4.08 8.64 10.89
CA ASN A 86 3.93 8.79 12.34
C ASN A 86 4.38 10.18 12.87
N ALA A 87 4.30 11.23 12.04
CA ALA A 87 4.56 12.61 12.47
C ALA A 87 3.33 13.28 13.11
N GLY A 88 2.14 12.78 12.80
CA GLY A 88 0.85 13.33 13.23
C GLY A 88 0.30 12.68 14.50
N LYS A 89 -0.84 13.20 14.99
CA LYS A 89 -1.49 12.70 16.21
C LYS A 89 -2.22 11.36 16.02
N ASN A 90 -2.79 11.16 14.83
CA ASN A 90 -3.62 10.01 14.50
C ASN A 90 -3.13 9.40 13.17
N PRO A 91 -1.96 8.73 13.15
CA PRO A 91 -1.43 8.14 11.93
C PRO A 91 -2.33 6.99 11.44
N ALA A 92 -2.44 6.87 10.12
CA ALA A 92 -3.10 5.77 9.42
C ALA A 92 -2.02 4.84 8.85
N PHE A 93 -1.51 3.94 9.68
CA PHE A 93 -0.43 3.04 9.30
C PHE A 93 -0.78 2.21 8.05
N PRO A 94 0.00 2.28 6.95
CA PRO A 94 -0.34 1.65 5.68
C PRO A 94 0.10 0.18 5.59
N TYR A 95 -0.01 -0.58 6.70
CA TYR A 95 0.51 -1.94 6.83
C TYR A 95 -0.59 -2.95 7.22
N GLU A 96 -0.73 -4.06 6.49
CA GLU A 96 -1.71 -5.11 6.79
C GLU A 96 -1.60 -5.59 8.25
N SER A 97 -0.36 -5.79 8.74
CA SER A 97 -0.10 -6.23 10.11
C SER A 97 -0.75 -5.36 11.19
N VAL A 98 -0.86 -4.05 10.98
CA VAL A 98 -1.44 -3.14 11.97
C VAL A 98 -2.94 -3.35 12.10
N HIS A 99 -3.62 -3.46 10.96
CA HIS A 99 -5.09 -3.59 10.90
C HIS A 99 -5.54 -5.00 11.26
N VAL A 100 -4.91 -6.03 10.68
CA VAL A 100 -5.28 -7.44 10.97
C VAL A 100 -5.09 -7.80 12.44
N THR A 101 -4.09 -7.22 13.12
CA THR A 101 -3.86 -7.49 14.55
C THR A 101 -4.58 -6.52 15.48
N GLY A 102 -5.12 -5.41 14.97
CA GLY A 102 -5.70 -4.32 15.75
C GLY A 102 -4.69 -3.62 16.68
N LYS A 103 -3.39 -3.72 16.37
CA LYS A 103 -2.29 -3.18 17.18
C LYS A 103 -1.36 -2.36 16.29
N PRO A 104 -0.80 -1.23 16.77
CA PRO A 104 0.17 -0.43 16.01
C PRO A 104 1.55 -1.10 15.99
N ILE A 105 1.62 -2.38 15.59
CA ILE A 105 2.82 -3.21 15.55
C ILE A 105 2.93 -3.83 14.16
N VAL A 106 4.01 -3.50 13.47
CA VAL A 106 4.34 -4.03 12.15
C VAL A 106 5.16 -5.33 12.22
N MET A 107 5.51 -5.91 11.07
CA MET A 107 6.31 -7.15 10.98
C MET A 107 5.68 -8.31 11.76
N GLN A 108 4.38 -8.54 11.54
CA GLN A 108 3.64 -9.63 12.17
C GLN A 108 3.36 -10.75 11.17
N GLU A 109 2.48 -11.68 11.53
CA GLU A 109 2.12 -12.85 10.71
C GLU A 109 1.83 -12.55 9.23
N PRO A 110 1.15 -11.44 8.86
CA PRO A 110 0.89 -11.11 7.44
C PRO A 110 2.13 -11.02 6.56
N VAL A 111 3.27 -10.52 7.08
CA VAL A 111 4.51 -10.41 6.30
C VAL A 111 5.02 -11.78 5.85
N PHE A 112 4.90 -12.81 6.70
CA PHE A 112 5.30 -14.17 6.31
C PHE A 112 4.42 -14.72 5.18
N LYS A 113 3.11 -14.47 5.25
CA LYS A 113 2.17 -14.93 4.22
C LYS A 113 2.43 -14.26 2.87
N ILE A 114 2.64 -12.93 2.88
CA ILE A 114 2.97 -12.18 1.67
C ILE A 114 4.28 -12.68 1.05
N ARG A 115 5.31 -12.95 1.86
CA ARG A 115 6.58 -13.48 1.35
C ARG A 115 6.45 -14.86 0.73
N GLU A 116 5.62 -15.73 1.29
CA GLU A 116 5.32 -17.04 0.68
C GLU A 116 4.63 -16.88 -0.68
N ILE A 117 3.68 -15.95 -0.79
CA ILE A 117 2.99 -15.65 -2.05
C ILE A 117 3.95 -15.08 -3.09
N PHE A 118 4.79 -14.13 -2.69
CA PHE A 118 5.80 -13.54 -3.58
C PHE A 118 6.78 -14.59 -4.08
N HIS A 119 7.24 -15.48 -3.19
CA HIS A 119 8.10 -16.61 -3.53
C HIS A 119 7.46 -17.50 -4.61
N LYS A 120 6.19 -17.90 -4.42
CA LYS A 120 5.43 -18.70 -5.41
C LYS A 120 5.25 -17.97 -6.75
N ALA A 121 5.11 -16.64 -6.73
CA ALA A 121 4.98 -15.80 -7.91
C ALA A 121 6.31 -15.42 -8.59
N GLY A 122 7.45 -15.87 -8.02
CA GLY A 122 8.79 -15.62 -8.55
C GLY A 122 9.27 -14.19 -8.37
N VAL A 123 8.78 -13.49 -7.34
CA VAL A 123 9.18 -12.14 -6.97
C VAL A 123 9.54 -12.06 -5.48
N HIS A 124 10.11 -10.94 -5.07
CA HIS A 124 10.31 -10.58 -3.68
C HIS A 124 10.20 -9.06 -3.53
N LYS A 125 10.04 -8.56 -2.31
CA LYS A 125 10.10 -7.11 -2.05
C LYS A 125 11.47 -6.56 -2.47
N SER A 126 11.47 -5.48 -3.23
CA SER A 126 12.69 -4.79 -3.64
C SER A 126 13.51 -4.35 -2.42
N LYS A 127 14.84 -4.48 -2.54
CA LYS A 127 15.79 -4.00 -1.51
C LYS A 127 15.93 -2.47 -1.51
N ASP A 128 15.55 -1.85 -2.62
CA ASP A 128 15.61 -0.40 -2.79
C ASP A 128 14.38 0.28 -2.20
N TYR A 129 13.24 -0.41 -2.16
CA TYR A 129 12.07 0.02 -1.40
C TYR A 129 12.29 -0.23 0.10
N LYS A 130 12.16 0.82 0.94
CA LYS A 130 12.58 0.77 2.36
C LYS A 130 11.48 0.34 3.33
N ASP A 131 10.22 0.45 2.93
CA ASP A 131 9.10 -0.06 3.73
C ASP A 131 8.96 -1.58 3.64
N LEU A 132 7.95 -2.09 4.34
CA LEU A 132 7.73 -3.52 4.58
C LEU A 132 6.96 -4.19 3.45
N ASP A 133 7.04 -5.52 3.41
CA ASP A 133 6.40 -6.36 2.39
C ASP A 133 4.86 -6.23 2.43
N ASP A 134 4.29 -5.96 3.61
CA ASP A 134 2.85 -5.81 3.87
C ASP A 134 2.34 -4.37 3.80
N HIS A 135 3.11 -3.49 3.15
CA HIS A 135 2.71 -2.13 2.90
C HIS A 135 1.70 -2.07 1.73
N ILE A 136 0.64 -1.25 1.83
CA ILE A 136 -0.44 -1.18 0.82
C ILE A 136 0.09 -0.97 -0.61
N ALA A 137 1.09 -0.11 -0.78
CA ALA A 137 1.68 0.15 -2.10
C ALA A 137 2.33 -1.10 -2.73
N VAL A 138 2.88 -1.99 -1.89
CA VAL A 138 3.50 -3.25 -2.32
C VAL A 138 2.41 -4.24 -2.75
N GLU A 139 1.37 -4.40 -1.94
CA GLU A 139 0.25 -5.29 -2.27
C GLU A 139 -0.48 -4.83 -3.56
N LEU A 140 -0.68 -3.52 -3.73
CA LEU A 140 -1.28 -2.96 -4.96
C LEU A 140 -0.38 -3.18 -6.18
N GLU A 141 0.94 -2.98 -6.06
CA GLU A 141 1.88 -3.22 -7.17
C GLU A 141 2.01 -4.72 -7.49
N PHE A 142 1.86 -5.59 -6.49
CA PHE A 142 1.84 -7.03 -6.71
C PHE A 142 0.61 -7.47 -7.51
N VAL A 143 -0.57 -6.91 -7.24
CA VAL A 143 -1.76 -7.16 -8.07
C VAL A 143 -1.54 -6.67 -9.49
N GLN A 144 -0.95 -5.48 -9.68
CA GLN A 144 -0.56 -4.99 -10.99
C GLN A 144 0.34 -6.01 -11.72
N TYR A 145 1.37 -6.53 -11.04
CA TYR A 145 2.30 -7.51 -11.61
C TYR A 145 1.60 -8.80 -12.08
N LEU A 146 0.69 -9.34 -11.28
CA LEU A 146 -0.08 -10.54 -11.66
C LEU A 146 -0.95 -10.26 -12.89
N LEU A 147 -1.61 -9.10 -12.94
CA LEU A 147 -2.44 -8.69 -14.09
C LEU A 147 -1.59 -8.49 -15.35
N ASP A 148 -0.42 -7.86 -15.24
CA ASP A 148 0.50 -7.65 -16.37
C ASP A 148 1.01 -8.99 -16.94
N LYS A 149 1.11 -10.04 -16.11
CA LYS A 149 1.42 -11.42 -16.53
C LYS A 149 0.23 -12.19 -17.10
N GLY A 150 -0.98 -11.64 -17.01
CA GLY A 150 -2.22 -12.35 -17.36
C GLY A 150 -2.63 -13.40 -16.33
N GLU A 151 -2.05 -13.40 -15.13
CA GLU A 151 -2.38 -14.30 -14.02
C GLU A 151 -3.61 -13.77 -13.26
N THR A 152 -4.73 -13.60 -13.96
CA THR A 152 -5.95 -12.96 -13.44
C THR A 152 -6.57 -13.70 -12.26
N ASP A 153 -6.49 -15.02 -12.24
CA ASP A 153 -7.03 -15.86 -11.16
C ASP A 153 -6.21 -15.67 -9.88
N ALA A 154 -4.88 -15.63 -10.00
CA ALA A 154 -3.98 -15.36 -8.87
C ALA A 154 -4.17 -13.93 -8.34
N ALA A 155 -4.37 -12.95 -9.24
CA ALA A 155 -4.71 -11.58 -8.85
C ALA A 155 -6.01 -11.55 -8.04
N GLN A 156 -7.05 -12.25 -8.52
CA GLN A 156 -8.34 -12.31 -7.84
C GLN A 156 -8.26 -13.02 -6.48
N GLU A 157 -7.52 -14.12 -6.41
CA GLU A 157 -7.26 -14.83 -5.15
C GLU A 157 -6.57 -13.91 -4.14
N PHE A 158 -5.53 -13.19 -4.56
CA PHE A 158 -4.82 -12.25 -3.68
C PHE A 158 -5.72 -11.12 -3.18
N ILE A 159 -6.54 -10.52 -4.05
CA ILE A 159 -7.49 -9.47 -3.65
C ILE A 159 -8.47 -10.01 -2.60
N ASN A 160 -9.04 -11.18 -2.85
CA ASN A 160 -10.08 -11.79 -2.01
C ASN A 160 -9.56 -12.30 -0.66
N THR A 161 -8.31 -12.75 -0.61
CA THR A 161 -7.76 -13.46 0.56
C THR A 161 -6.75 -12.66 1.36
N HIS A 162 -6.21 -11.57 0.80
CA HIS A 162 -5.26 -10.68 1.46
C HIS A 162 -5.77 -9.25 1.49
N LEU A 163 -5.75 -8.58 0.34
CA LEU A 163 -5.89 -7.14 0.27
C LEU A 163 -7.22 -6.66 0.87
N ILE A 164 -8.36 -7.30 0.58
CA ILE A 164 -9.66 -6.83 1.06
C ILE A 164 -9.86 -6.97 2.58
N ASN A 165 -9.10 -7.83 3.25
CA ASN A 165 -9.32 -8.16 4.67
C ASN A 165 -9.13 -6.97 5.61
N TRP A 166 -8.29 -6.01 5.20
CA TRP A 166 -7.84 -4.92 6.06
C TRP A 166 -8.15 -3.53 5.50
N ILE A 167 -8.45 -3.45 4.20
CA ILE A 167 -8.79 -2.20 3.50
C ILE A 167 -9.98 -1.45 4.12
N PRO A 168 -11.07 -2.08 4.62
CA PRO A 168 -12.15 -1.35 5.27
C PRO A 168 -11.71 -0.59 6.52
N GLU A 169 -10.87 -1.21 7.35
CA GLU A 169 -10.33 -0.60 8.58
C GLU A 169 -9.30 0.48 8.26
N PHE A 170 -8.39 0.21 7.32
CA PHE A 170 -7.44 1.20 6.82
C PHE A 170 -8.15 2.40 6.20
N HIS A 171 -9.19 2.18 5.39
CA HIS A 171 -10.00 3.25 4.82
C HIS A 171 -10.59 4.14 5.91
N ALA A 172 -11.26 3.54 6.89
CA ALA A 172 -11.89 4.28 7.98
C ALA A 172 -10.85 5.12 8.73
N THR A 173 -9.73 4.51 9.10
CA THR A 173 -8.62 5.17 9.80
C THR A 173 -8.09 6.34 8.98
N LEU A 174 -7.74 6.11 7.71
CA LEU A 174 -7.21 7.13 6.81
C LEU A 174 -8.21 8.26 6.54
N TYR A 175 -9.49 7.93 6.32
CA TYR A 175 -10.52 8.92 5.99
C TYR A 175 -10.79 9.87 7.15
N PHE A 176 -10.79 9.36 8.39
CA PHE A 176 -11.00 10.19 9.59
C PHE A 176 -9.72 10.90 10.07
N ALA A 177 -8.54 10.33 9.81
CA ALA A 177 -7.26 10.97 10.12
C ALA A 177 -6.93 12.11 9.14
N ALA A 178 -7.27 11.95 7.86
CA ALA A 178 -6.97 12.93 6.83
C ALA A 178 -7.70 14.27 7.07
N THR A 179 -6.97 15.35 6.85
CA THR A 179 -7.48 16.72 6.88
C THR A 179 -7.88 17.19 5.49
N THR A 180 -7.09 16.90 4.45
CA THR A 180 -7.39 17.32 3.08
C THR A 180 -8.39 16.41 2.39
N ASP A 181 -9.07 16.98 1.39
CA ASP A 181 -9.93 16.20 0.49
C ASP A 181 -9.11 15.24 -0.39
N PHE A 182 -7.80 15.44 -0.57
CA PHE A 182 -6.97 14.54 -1.38
C PHE A 182 -6.88 13.15 -0.76
N TYR A 183 -6.36 13.02 0.47
CA TYR A 183 -6.21 11.70 1.11
C TYR A 183 -7.55 11.08 1.51
N LYS A 184 -8.56 11.89 1.84
CA LYS A 184 -9.95 11.41 1.98
C LYS A 184 -10.48 10.81 0.68
N GLY A 185 -10.23 11.50 -0.42
CA GLY A 185 -10.61 11.05 -1.75
C GLY A 185 -9.86 9.79 -2.18
N LEU A 186 -8.54 9.73 -1.93
CA LEU A 186 -7.69 8.57 -2.19
C LEU A 186 -8.16 7.34 -1.40
N SER A 187 -8.44 7.51 -0.11
CA SER A 187 -8.98 6.46 0.75
C SER A 187 -10.30 5.90 0.20
N LEU A 188 -11.23 6.78 -0.17
CA LEU A 188 -12.54 6.39 -0.69
C LEU A 188 -12.46 5.75 -2.08
N LEU A 189 -11.62 6.31 -2.97
CA LEU A 189 -11.38 5.77 -4.31
C LEU A 189 -10.81 4.35 -4.22
N THR A 190 -9.79 4.15 -3.38
CA THR A 190 -9.12 2.86 -3.18
C THR A 190 -10.08 1.81 -2.65
N GLN A 191 -10.80 2.11 -1.57
CA GLN A 191 -11.78 1.16 -1.02
C GLN A 191 -12.85 0.83 -2.07
N SER A 192 -13.46 1.84 -2.70
CA SER A 192 -14.53 1.61 -3.67
C SER A 192 -14.03 0.75 -4.83
N PHE A 193 -12.87 1.09 -5.40
CA PHE A 193 -12.24 0.33 -6.48
C PHE A 193 -12.04 -1.14 -6.10
N LEU A 194 -11.39 -1.42 -4.97
CA LEU A 194 -11.10 -2.79 -4.53
C LEU A 194 -12.36 -3.60 -4.25
N PHE A 195 -13.39 -3.00 -3.64
CA PHE A 195 -14.66 -3.67 -3.40
C PHE A 195 -15.40 -4.05 -4.69
N ARG A 196 -15.21 -3.28 -5.79
CA ARG A 196 -15.82 -3.63 -7.08
C ARG A 196 -14.97 -4.63 -7.83
N ASP A 197 -13.65 -4.58 -7.65
CA ASP A 197 -12.70 -5.54 -8.23
C ASP A 197 -12.80 -6.95 -7.62
N LEU A 198 -13.57 -7.14 -6.54
CA LEU A 198 -14.02 -8.47 -6.09
C LEU A 198 -14.91 -9.19 -7.12
N TYR A 199 -15.55 -8.44 -8.02
CA TYR A 199 -16.49 -8.93 -9.01
C TYR A 199 -16.14 -8.36 -10.41
N PRO A 200 -14.98 -8.73 -10.98
CA PRO A 200 -14.45 -8.11 -12.20
C PRO A 200 -15.32 -8.36 -13.44
N ASP A 201 -16.19 -9.36 -13.40
CA ASP A 201 -17.11 -9.69 -14.50
C ASP A 201 -18.29 -8.71 -14.64
N ASN A 202 -18.50 -7.82 -13.67
CA ASN A 202 -19.57 -6.84 -13.74
C ASN A 202 -19.35 -5.85 -14.91
N GLU A 203 -20.29 -5.82 -15.87
CA GLU A 203 -20.17 -4.97 -17.06
C GLU A 203 -20.17 -3.46 -16.76
N GLN A 204 -20.92 -3.05 -15.74
CA GLN A 204 -20.90 -1.66 -15.28
C GLN A 204 -19.52 -1.30 -14.71
N TYR A 205 -18.91 -2.21 -13.95
CA TYR A 205 -17.54 -2.07 -13.46
C TYR A 205 -16.54 -1.93 -14.59
N LYS A 206 -16.56 -2.83 -15.59
CA LYS A 206 -15.66 -2.76 -16.76
C LYS A 206 -15.74 -1.41 -17.46
N ASN A 207 -16.94 -0.87 -17.66
CA ASN A 207 -17.13 0.44 -18.28
C ASN A 207 -16.54 1.58 -17.44
N GLU A 208 -16.70 1.56 -16.11
CA GLU A 208 -16.13 2.58 -15.23
C GLU A 208 -14.60 2.48 -15.12
N ILE A 209 -14.05 1.26 -15.14
CA ILE A 209 -12.61 1.03 -15.19
C ILE A 209 -11.98 1.53 -16.48
N ALA A 210 -12.62 1.30 -17.63
CA ALA A 210 -12.13 1.84 -18.90
C ALA A 210 -12.06 3.38 -18.87
N LYS A 211 -13.09 4.05 -18.32
CA LYS A 211 -13.08 5.52 -18.16
C LYS A 211 -11.98 5.97 -17.22
N LEU A 212 -11.90 5.41 -16.01
CA LEU A 212 -10.91 5.81 -15.00
C LEU A 212 -9.47 5.54 -15.48
N SER A 213 -9.24 4.38 -16.09
CA SER A 213 -7.96 3.99 -16.69
C SER A 213 -7.50 5.03 -17.71
N SER A 214 -8.38 5.47 -18.62
CA SER A 214 -8.04 6.51 -19.60
C SER A 214 -7.62 7.85 -18.97
N VAL A 215 -8.14 8.17 -17.78
CA VAL A 215 -7.74 9.38 -17.03
C VAL A 215 -6.33 9.21 -16.46
N VAL A 216 -6.06 8.08 -15.79
CA VAL A 216 -4.77 7.84 -15.11
C VAL A 216 -3.63 7.57 -16.09
N GLU A 217 -3.90 6.98 -17.24
CA GLU A 217 -2.92 6.78 -18.32
C GLU A 217 -2.35 8.12 -18.82
N GLY A 218 -3.14 9.20 -18.78
CA GLY A 218 -2.68 10.55 -19.11
C GLY A 218 -1.54 11.08 -18.23
N LEU A 219 -1.27 10.46 -17.07
CA LEU A 219 -0.14 10.83 -16.21
C LEU A 219 1.21 10.28 -16.70
N ASN A 220 1.20 9.30 -17.62
CA ASN A 220 2.41 8.65 -18.14
C ASN A 220 3.36 8.17 -17.01
N LEU A 221 2.82 7.43 -16.04
CA LEU A 221 3.60 6.90 -14.92
C LEU A 221 4.66 5.90 -15.41
N ALA A 222 5.88 5.96 -14.85
CA ALA A 222 7.01 5.11 -15.22
C ALA A 222 6.67 3.61 -15.21
N GLY A 223 7.16 2.86 -16.19
CA GLY A 223 6.73 1.47 -16.48
C GLY A 223 7.15 0.41 -15.48
N ASP A 224 8.25 0.63 -14.75
CA ASP A 224 8.87 -0.41 -13.92
C ASP A 224 8.17 -0.58 -12.56
N TYR A 225 8.25 -1.80 -12.01
CA TYR A 225 7.89 -2.09 -10.63
C TYR A 225 8.95 -1.52 -9.68
N VAL A 226 8.54 -0.83 -8.63
CA VAL A 226 9.44 -0.15 -7.69
C VAL A 226 9.54 -0.88 -6.35
N THR A 227 8.43 -1.45 -5.90
CA THR A 227 8.30 -2.09 -4.59
C THR A 227 8.63 -3.58 -4.61
N ILE A 228 8.52 -4.24 -5.77
CA ILE A 228 8.86 -5.66 -5.98
C ILE A 228 9.98 -5.83 -7.02
N ALA A 229 10.72 -6.93 -6.93
CA ALA A 229 11.78 -7.31 -7.86
C ALA A 229 11.65 -8.79 -8.26
N LYS A 230 12.14 -9.13 -9.46
CA LYS A 230 12.13 -10.51 -9.96
C LYS A 230 13.10 -11.41 -9.18
N GLY A 231 12.74 -12.67 -9.04
CA GLY A 231 13.49 -13.71 -8.35
C GLY A 231 12.80 -14.13 -7.06
N SER A 232 13.15 -15.31 -6.55
CA SER A 232 12.66 -15.78 -5.24
C SER A 232 13.72 -15.53 -4.16
N ARG A 233 13.26 -15.19 -2.95
CA ARG A 233 14.09 -15.20 -1.75
C ARG A 233 13.64 -16.35 -0.87
N GLU A 234 14.54 -17.30 -0.62
CA GLU A 234 14.25 -18.40 0.28
C GLU A 234 14.01 -17.88 1.71
N PRO A 235 12.96 -18.34 2.40
CA PRO A 235 12.71 -17.97 3.79
C PRO A 235 13.90 -18.33 4.68
N GLU A 236 14.40 -17.38 5.48
CA GLU A 236 15.45 -17.73 6.44
C GLU A 236 14.86 -18.50 7.63
N PRO A 237 15.49 -19.61 8.06
CA PRO A 237 15.02 -20.39 9.18
C PRO A 237 15.09 -19.59 10.49
N GLU A 238 14.35 -20.05 11.48
CA GLU A 238 14.37 -19.46 12.81
C GLU A 238 15.77 -19.55 13.41
N LYS A 239 16.32 -18.41 13.84
CA LYS A 239 17.64 -18.30 14.45
C LYS A 239 17.58 -17.41 15.68
N THR A 240 18.35 -17.76 16.70
CA THR A 240 18.48 -16.95 17.90
C THR A 240 19.73 -16.08 17.81
N ILE A 241 19.52 -14.76 17.81
CA ILE A 241 20.58 -13.76 17.81
C ILE A 241 20.60 -13.02 19.14
N PRO A 242 21.77 -12.61 19.63
CA PRO A 242 21.82 -11.79 20.82
C PRO A 242 21.46 -10.32 20.50
N THR A 243 20.76 -9.65 21.42
CA THR A 243 20.29 -8.25 21.24
C THR A 243 21.27 -7.20 21.77
N HIS A 244 22.55 -7.57 21.97
CA HIS A 244 23.51 -6.81 22.79
C HIS A 244 23.46 -5.30 22.56
N CYS A 245 23.25 -4.56 23.65
CA CYS A 245 23.46 -3.12 23.70
C CYS A 245 24.92 -2.85 24.11
N TYR A 246 25.65 -2.03 23.34
CA TYR A 246 27.04 -1.64 23.64
C TYR A 246 27.19 -0.89 24.98
N ILE A 247 26.09 -0.35 25.53
CA ILE A 247 26.08 0.49 26.73
C ILE A 247 26.51 -0.28 27.99
N CYS A 248 26.23 -1.59 28.09
CA CYS A 248 26.53 -2.37 29.32
C CYS A 248 27.67 -3.38 29.16
N GLY A 249 28.49 -3.29 28.09
CA GLY A 249 29.57 -4.25 27.85
C GLY A 249 29.07 -5.70 27.67
N ALA A 250 27.87 -5.88 27.09
CA ALA A 250 27.20 -7.17 26.88
C ALA A 250 26.74 -7.93 28.14
N LEU A 251 26.80 -7.32 29.33
CA LEU A 251 26.43 -7.97 30.60
C LEU A 251 24.91 -8.05 30.87
N CYS A 252 24.09 -7.37 30.06
CA CYS A 252 22.65 -7.19 30.29
C CYS A 252 21.78 -7.58 29.08
N GLY A 253 22.32 -8.39 28.15
CA GLY A 253 21.65 -8.70 26.89
C GLY A 253 20.39 -9.55 27.03
N GLN A 254 19.54 -9.52 26.01
CA GLN A 254 18.52 -10.53 25.74
C GLN A 254 18.93 -11.34 24.51
N LYS A 255 18.21 -12.41 24.23
CA LYS A 255 18.24 -13.13 22.96
C LYS A 255 16.94 -12.83 22.22
N ALA A 256 17.04 -12.44 20.96
CA ALA A 256 15.93 -12.36 20.03
C ALA A 256 15.94 -13.62 19.17
N THR A 257 14.81 -14.31 19.12
CA THR A 257 14.60 -15.35 18.12
C THR A 257 13.89 -14.71 16.95
N VAL A 258 14.50 -14.78 15.77
CA VAL A 258 13.98 -14.20 14.54
C VAL A 258 13.75 -15.30 13.52
N ARG A 259 12.67 -15.19 12.74
CA ARG A 259 12.41 -16.00 11.55
C ARG A 259 12.32 -15.05 10.38
N ASP A 260 13.10 -15.27 9.33
CA ASP A 260 13.14 -14.38 8.17
C ASP A 260 13.31 -12.88 8.51
N GLY A 261 14.15 -12.60 9.51
CA GLY A 261 14.41 -11.24 10.00
C GLY A 261 13.31 -10.61 10.87
N ILE A 262 12.21 -11.32 11.11
CA ILE A 262 11.09 -10.86 11.95
C ILE A 262 11.21 -11.45 13.35
N LEU A 263 11.01 -10.62 14.37
CA LEU A 263 11.07 -11.02 15.78
C LEU A 263 9.90 -11.94 16.14
N ILE A 264 10.22 -13.15 16.62
CA ILE A 264 9.24 -14.14 17.08
C ILE A 264 9.09 -14.09 18.60
N LYS A 265 10.21 -14.06 19.32
CA LYS A 265 10.23 -13.99 20.79
C LYS A 265 11.53 -13.44 21.31
N THR A 266 11.50 -12.88 22.51
CA THR A 266 12.69 -12.56 23.29
C THR A 266 12.86 -13.57 24.44
N SER A 267 14.10 -13.81 24.86
CA SER A 267 14.44 -14.61 26.05
C SER A 267 15.60 -13.96 26.81
N GLY A 268 15.60 -14.03 28.13
CA GLY A 268 16.69 -13.49 28.95
C GLY A 268 17.98 -14.30 28.80
N LEU A 269 19.11 -13.69 29.15
CA LEU A 269 20.36 -14.44 29.24
C LEU A 269 20.37 -15.28 30.51
N LYS A 270 20.61 -16.59 30.36
CA LYS A 270 20.76 -17.50 31.50
C LYS A 270 21.95 -17.06 32.34
N GLY A 271 21.71 -16.75 33.61
CA GLY A 271 22.73 -16.21 34.52
C GLY A 271 22.85 -14.68 34.56
N ASP A 272 21.92 -13.95 33.93
CA ASP A 272 21.80 -12.50 34.10
C ASP A 272 21.66 -12.15 35.61
N PRO A 273 22.53 -11.29 36.17
CA PRO A 273 22.50 -10.94 37.59
C PRO A 273 21.25 -10.16 38.01
N LYS A 274 20.45 -9.61 37.08
CA LYS A 274 19.21 -8.88 37.41
C LYS A 274 17.97 -9.77 37.48
N GLY A 275 17.82 -10.73 36.57
CA GLY A 275 16.61 -11.55 36.47
C GLY A 275 16.83 -13.06 36.33
N GLY A 276 18.08 -13.55 36.35
CA GLY A 276 18.38 -14.98 36.17
C GLY A 276 18.00 -15.55 34.79
N GLY A 277 17.63 -14.69 33.84
CA GLY A 277 17.11 -15.06 32.52
C GLY A 277 15.58 -14.98 32.38
N ALA A 278 14.85 -14.53 33.41
CA ALA A 278 13.43 -14.17 33.27
C ALA A 278 13.27 -12.81 32.57
N ILE A 279 12.23 -12.68 31.73
CA ILE A 279 11.77 -11.42 31.13
C ILE A 279 10.44 -11.04 31.75
#